data_AF-A0A958IPG1-F1
#
_entry.id   AF-A0A958IPG1-F1
#
_cell.length_a   1.000
_cell.length_b   1.000
_cell.length_c   1.000
_cell.angle_alpha   90.00
_cell.angle_beta   90.00
_cell.angle_gamma   90.00
#
_symmetry.space_group_name_H-M   'P 1'
#
loop_
_entity.id
_entity.type
_entity.pdbx_description
1 polymer ?
#
loop_
_entity_poly.entity_id
_entity_poly.type
_entity_poly.pdbx_seq_one_letter_code
_entity_poly.pdbx_strand_id
1 'polypeptide(L)' 'MMRPLNDRHRLEVMLEMIQQIESYAYYGYFQDFSIDKTMVLAMLKRLEIIGEAAHWLSPELKSVHTQID' A
#
# COMPACT_ATOMS: atom_id res chain seq x y z
N MET A 1 -16.94 -4.60 0.91
CA MET A 1 -17.05 -3.71 -0.27
C MET A 1 -16.69 -2.30 0.16
N MET A 2 -15.57 -1.75 -0.30
CA MET A 2 -15.24 -0.33 -0.10
C MET A 2 -16.32 0.53 -0.78
N ARG A 3 -16.92 1.43 -0.01
CA ARG A 3 -17.87 2.47 -0.49
C ARG A 3 -17.18 3.41 -1.49
N PRO A 4 -17.90 4.29 -2.22
CA PRO A 4 -17.28 5.27 -3.12
C PRO A 4 -16.44 6.25 -2.29
N LEU A 5 -15.18 5.90 -2.09
CA LEU A 5 -14.21 6.71 -1.42
C LEU A 5 -13.71 7.76 -2.42
N ASN A 6 -13.41 8.96 -1.96
CA ASN A 6 -12.75 9.97 -2.79
C ASN A 6 -11.24 9.62 -2.87
N ASP A 7 -10.53 10.19 -3.85
CA ASP A 7 -9.11 9.86 -4.04
C ASP A 7 -8.24 10.19 -2.84
N ARG A 8 -8.61 11.23 -2.07
CA ARG A 8 -7.96 11.55 -0.79
C ARG A 8 -7.92 10.35 0.14
N HIS A 9 -9.04 9.66 0.32
CA HIS A 9 -9.08 8.49 1.19
C HIS A 9 -8.26 7.33 0.63
N ARG A 10 -8.22 7.13 -0.69
CA ARG A 10 -7.35 6.11 -1.30
C ARG A 10 -5.88 6.40 -1.02
N LEU A 11 -5.46 7.66 -1.13
CA LEU A 11 -4.12 8.12 -0.79
C LEU A 11 -3.82 7.93 0.70
N GLU A 12 -4.78 8.21 1.58
CA GLU A 12 -4.65 7.96 3.04
C GLU A 12 -4.46 6.48 3.33
N VAL A 13 -5.24 5.60 2.70
CA VAL A 13 -5.08 4.14 2.85
C VAL A 13 -3.70 3.69 2.36
N MET A 14 -3.26 4.17 1.19
CA MET A 14 -1.92 3.84 0.69
C MET A 14 -0.83 4.31 1.65
N LEU A 15 -0.93 5.54 2.17
CA LEU A 15 0.01 6.09 3.14
C LEU A 15 0.04 5.26 4.43
N GLU A 16 -1.12 4.89 4.98
CA GLU A 16 -1.20 4.05 6.17
C GLU A 16 -0.53 2.70 5.95
N MET A 17 -0.78 2.04 4.81
CA MET A 17 -0.16 0.74 4.51
C MET A 17 1.35 0.85 4.34
N ILE A 18 1.85 1.93 3.71
CA ILE A 18 3.29 2.21 3.59
C ILE A 18 3.92 2.39 4.97
N GLN A 19 3.33 3.22 5.84
CA GLN A 19 3.83 3.43 7.20
C GLN A 19 3.87 2.13 8.00
N GLN A 20 2.87 1.27 7.83
CA GLN A 20 2.89 -0.05 8.45
C GLN A 20 4.04 -0.90 7.91
N ILE A 21 4.27 -0.96 6.59
CA ILE A 21 5.40 -1.69 6.00
C ILE A 21 6.75 -1.16 6.54
N GLU A 22 6.93 0.16 6.54
CA GLU A 22 8.14 0.82 7.04
C GLU A 22 8.38 0.54 8.53
N SER A 23 7.31 0.51 9.33
CA SER A 23 7.41 0.18 10.75
C SER A 23 8.01 -1.21 10.99
N TYR A 24 7.92 -2.15 10.04
CA TYR A 24 8.56 -3.46 10.16
C TYR A 24 9.98 -3.48 9.59
N ALA A 25 10.22 -2.77 8.48
CA ALA A 25 11.54 -2.67 7.87
C ALA A 25 12.59 -2.03 8.80
N TYR A 26 12.15 -1.23 9.78
CA TYR A 26 13.02 -0.58 10.75
C TYR A 26 13.58 -1.51 11.85
N TYR A 27 12.93 -2.65 12.14
CA TYR A 27 13.28 -3.48 13.32
C TYR A 27 13.78 -4.90 13.01
N GLY A 28 13.81 -5.35 11.75
CA GLY A 28 14.16 -6.73 11.40
C GLY A 28 15.20 -6.84 10.28
N TYR A 29 16.07 -7.85 10.35
CA TYR A 29 16.87 -8.25 9.21
C TYR A 29 15.99 -9.00 8.20
N PHE A 30 16.31 -8.88 6.90
CA PHE A 30 15.57 -9.57 5.84
C PHE A 30 15.43 -11.09 6.07
N GLN A 31 16.45 -11.71 6.68
CA GLN A 31 16.45 -13.12 7.02
C GLN A 31 15.35 -13.47 8.02
N ASP A 32 15.17 -12.66 9.06
CA ASP A 32 14.11 -12.83 10.06
C ASP A 32 12.72 -12.63 9.44
N PHE A 33 12.60 -11.66 8.53
CA PHE A 33 11.38 -11.45 7.75
C PHE A 33 11.03 -12.66 6.87
N SER A 34 12.00 -13.23 6.16
CA SER A 34 11.77 -14.27 5.16
C SER A 34 11.28 -15.60 5.73
N ILE A 35 11.56 -15.88 7.01
CA ILE A 35 11.16 -17.12 7.68
C ILE A 35 9.85 -16.98 8.46
N ASP A 36 9.43 -15.76 8.80
CA ASP A 36 8.13 -15.50 9.42
C ASP A 36 7.03 -15.41 8.34
N LYS A 37 6.39 -16.55 8.09
CA LYS A 37 5.27 -16.65 7.14
C LYS A 37 4.11 -15.72 7.48
N THR A 38 3.87 -15.42 8.75
CA THR A 38 2.81 -14.51 9.16
C THR A 38 3.15 -13.10 8.72
N MET A 39 4.39 -12.68 8.95
CA MET A 39 4.88 -11.37 8.53
C MET A 39 4.86 -11.22 7.00
N VAL A 40 5.33 -12.23 6.27
CA VAL A 40 5.30 -12.24 4.80
C VAL A 40 3.86 -12.08 4.28
N LEU A 41 2.91 -12.86 4.79
CA LEU A 41 1.51 -12.75 4.40
C LEU A 41 0.92 -11.38 4.75
N ALA A 42 1.29 -10.82 5.90
CA ALA A 42 0.82 -9.51 6.33
C ALA A 42 1.40 -8.39 5.45
N MET A 43 2.63 -8.51 4.93
CA MET A 43 3.21 -7.56 3.97
C MET A 43 2.58 -7.67 2.60
N LEU A 44 2.42 -8.91 2.09
CA LEU A 44 1.73 -9.15 0.83
C LEU A 44 0.32 -8.55 0.86
N LYS A 45 -0.40 -8.69 1.97
CA LYS A 45 -1.74 -8.11 2.08
C LYS A 45 -1.75 -6.59 1.99
N ARG A 46 -0.75 -5.93 2.58
CA ARG A 46 -0.61 -4.46 2.51
C ARG A 46 -0.28 -4.00 1.09
N LEU A 47 0.59 -4.72 0.38
CA LEU A 47 0.90 -4.46 -1.03
C LEU A 47 -0.34 -4.63 -1.91
N GLU A 48 -1.16 -5.66 -1.67
CA GLU A 48 -2.45 -5.83 -2.37
C GLU A 48 -3.39 -4.65 -2.14
N ILE A 49 -3.52 -4.19 -0.89
CA ILE A 49 -4.39 -3.04 -0.54
C ILE A 49 -3.90 -1.77 -1.23
N ILE A 50 -2.58 -1.54 -1.28
CA ILE A 50 -1.98 -0.40 -2.00
C ILE A 50 -2.31 -0.49 -3.49
N GLY A 51 -2.10 -1.66 -4.11
CA GLY A 51 -2.39 -1.87 -5.53
C GLY A 51 -3.86 -1.64 -5.87
N GLU A 52 -4.77 -2.15 -5.05
CA GLU A 52 -6.21 -1.93 -5.20
C GLU A 52 -6.57 -0.45 -5.07
N ALA A 53 -6.05 0.24 -4.04
CA ALA A 53 -6.30 1.67 -3.86
C ALA A 53 -5.76 2.51 -5.03
N ALA A 54 -4.57 2.18 -5.55
CA ALA A 54 -3.97 2.85 -6.70
C ALA A 54 -4.77 2.61 -7.99
N HIS A 55 -5.26 1.38 -8.19
CA HIS A 55 -6.08 1.02 -9.36
C HIS A 55 -7.31 1.93 -9.47
N TRP A 56 -7.99 2.18 -8.36
CA TRP A 56 -9.23 2.96 -8.29
C TRP A 56 -9.06 4.49 -8.17
N LEU A 57 -7.84 5.03 -8.23
CA LEU A 57 -7.64 6.48 -8.34
C LEU A 57 -8.27 7.01 -9.63
N SER A 58 -8.84 8.21 -9.57
CA SER A 58 -9.50 8.83 -10.72
C SER A 58 -8.53 9.05 -11.90
N PRO A 59 -9.01 8.93 -13.16
CA PRO A 59 -8.23 9.28 -14.34
C PRO A 59 -7.73 10.73 -14.30
N GLU A 60 -8.54 11.65 -13.77
CA GLU A 60 -8.18 13.06 -13.62
C GLU A 60 -6.92 13.21 -12.78
N LEU A 61 -6.85 12.56 -11.62
CA LEU A 61 -5.68 12.62 -10.75
C LEU A 61 -4.44 11.98 -11.43
N LYS A 62 -4.61 10.83 -12.08
CA LYS A 62 -3.52 10.17 -12.82
C LYS A 62 -2.98 11.07 -13.94
N SER A 63 -3.88 11.77 -14.65
CA SER A 63 -3.52 12.70 -15.75
C SER A 63 -2.73 13.93 -15.30
N VAL A 64 -2.81 14.32 -14.02
CA VAL A 64 -2.04 15.44 -13.46
C VAL A 64 -0.65 14.99 -13.02
N HIS A 65 -0.45 13.69 -12.80
CA HIS A 65 0.80 13.10 -12.32
C HIS A 65 1.38 12.09 -13.33
N THR A 66 1.51 12.50 -14.60
CA THR A 66 2.00 11.66 -15.72
C THR A 66 3.45 11.16 -15.61
N GLN A 67 4.20 11.61 -14.60
CA GLN A 67 5.53 11.07 -14.30
C GLN A 67 5.49 9.71 -13.60
N ILE A 68 4.28 9.27 -13.22
CA ILE A 68 4.02 8.03 -12.49
C ILE A 68 3.07 7.17 -13.35
N ASP A 69 3.55 6.74 -14.51
CA ASP A 69 2.92 5.72 -15.38
C ASP A 69 3.97 4.69 -15.80
#